data_AF-A0A7Z0D3M6-F1
#
_entry.id   AF-A0A7Z0D3M6-F1
#
_cell.length_a   1.000
_cell.length_b   1.000
_cell.length_c   1.000
_cell.angle_alpha   90.00
_cell.angle_beta   90.00
_cell.angle_gamma   90.00
#
_symmetry.space_group_name_H-M   'P 1'
#
loop_
_entity.id
_entity.type
_entity.pdbx_description
1 polymer ?
#
loop_
_entity_poly.entity_id
_entity_poly.type
_entity_poly.pdbx_seq_one_letter_code
_entity_poly.pdbx_strand_id
1 'polypeptide(L)'
;MSFSTLIAFAQDSGAVAGEIAEDFSADGSEWSKADIVNLPRYSAAIRTNLNQQRQSAFTVHIEHFEADRRAFATRQGYEPTPSAMIS
;
A
#
# COMPACT_ATOMS: atom_id res chain seq x y z
N MET A 1 13.07 -16.22 -5.58
CA MET A 1 12.78 -16.07 -4.13
C MET A 1 11.34 -15.63 -4.00
N SER A 2 10.45 -16.42 -3.40
CA SER A 2 9.03 -16.06 -3.27
C SER A 2 8.79 -15.52 -1.86
N PHE A 3 8.64 -14.20 -1.74
CA PHE A 3 8.15 -13.60 -0.49
C PHE A 3 6.65 -13.86 -0.37
N SER A 4 6.17 -14.26 0.81
CA SER A 4 4.75 -14.49 1.03
C SER A 4 3.90 -13.22 0.86
N THR A 5 4.51 -12.04 1.02
CA THR A 5 3.88 -10.74 0.82
C THR A 5 4.79 -9.86 -0.04
N LEU A 6 4.20 -9.16 -1.00
CA LEU A 6 4.84 -8.16 -1.85
C LEU A 6 4.09 -6.84 -1.66
N ILE A 7 4.85 -5.80 -1.33
CA ILE A 7 4.34 -4.42 -1.21
C ILE A 7 5.12 -3.60 -2.24
N ALA A 8 4.41 -3.06 -3.21
CA ALA A 8 4.98 -2.28 -4.30
C ALA A 8 4.44 -0.85 -4.27
N PHE A 9 5.36 0.12 -4.26
CA PHE A 9 5.05 1.52 -4.54
C PHE A 9 5.19 1.79 -6.03
N ALA A 10 4.79 2.99 -6.46
CA ALA A 10 5.05 3.46 -7.82
C ALA A 10 6.53 3.27 -8.19
N GLN A 11 6.79 2.73 -9.38
CA GLN A 11 8.14 2.44 -9.87
C GLN A 11 8.46 3.31 -11.08
N ASP A 12 9.64 3.94 -11.07
CA ASP A 12 10.15 4.67 -12.25
C ASP A 12 10.82 3.74 -13.27
N SER A 13 11.32 2.58 -12.80
CA SER A 13 11.94 1.58 -13.67
C SER A 13 10.87 0.73 -14.34
N GLY A 14 10.78 0.85 -15.65
CA GLY A 14 9.84 0.08 -16.44
C GLY A 14 10.10 -1.44 -16.44
N ALA A 15 11.31 -1.90 -16.14
CA ALA A 15 11.61 -3.33 -16.02
C ALA A 15 11.04 -3.88 -14.70
N VAL A 16 11.32 -3.20 -13.59
CA VAL A 16 10.83 -3.58 -12.25
C VAL A 16 9.30 -3.54 -12.19
N ALA A 17 8.68 -2.52 -12.80
CA ALA A 17 7.23 -2.43 -12.90
C ALA A 17 6.61 -3.61 -13.68
N GLY A 18 7.32 -4.14 -14.68
CA GLY A 18 6.90 -5.32 -15.44
C GLY A 18 6.94 -6.59 -14.57
N GLU A 19 8.06 -6.83 -13.88
CA GLU A 19 8.21 -7.98 -12.98
C GLU A 19 7.15 -7.97 -11.85
N ILE A 20 6.82 -6.80 -11.31
CA ILE A 20 5.78 -6.66 -10.28
C ILE A 20 4.39 -6.98 -10.85
N ALA A 21 4.06 -6.46 -12.03
CA ALA A 21 2.77 -6.72 -12.67
C ALA A 21 2.60 -8.21 -13.02
N GLU A 22 3.68 -8.87 -13.46
CA GLU A 22 3.71 -10.31 -13.68
C GLU A 22 3.47 -11.10 -12.39
N ASP A 23 4.10 -10.71 -11.27
CA ASP A 23 3.82 -11.36 -9.98
C ASP A 23 2.36 -11.14 -9.57
N PHE A 24 1.84 -9.92 -9.63
CA PHE A 24 0.46 -9.63 -9.23
C PHE A 24 -0.57 -10.36 -10.08
N SER A 25 -0.33 -10.52 -11.39
CA SER A 25 -1.22 -11.24 -12.31
C SER A 25 -1.10 -12.76 -12.22
N ALA A 26 -0.22 -13.31 -11.39
CA ALA A 26 0.02 -14.76 -11.33
C ALA A 26 -1.20 -15.59 -10.84
N ASP A 27 -2.20 -14.95 -10.25
CA ASP A 27 -3.49 -15.56 -9.90
C ASP A 27 -4.54 -15.49 -11.03
N GLY A 28 -4.18 -14.93 -12.18
CA GLY A 28 -5.06 -14.69 -13.33
C GLY A 28 -5.78 -13.34 -13.29
N SER A 29 -5.55 -12.50 -12.27
CA SER A 29 -6.06 -11.12 -12.26
C SER A 29 -5.32 -10.25 -13.28
N GLU A 30 -5.99 -9.20 -13.76
CA GLU A 30 -5.39 -8.27 -14.72
C GLU A 30 -4.60 -7.18 -13.97
N TRP A 31 -3.27 -7.30 -13.96
CA TRP A 31 -2.36 -6.22 -13.58
C TRP A 31 -1.43 -5.88 -14.74
N SER A 32 -1.36 -4.61 -15.07
CA SER A 32 -0.44 -4.11 -16.07
C SER A 32 0.71 -3.33 -15.43
N LYS A 33 1.79 -3.21 -16.20
CA LYS A 33 2.88 -2.28 -15.86
C LYS A 33 2.37 -0.84 -15.66
N ALA A 34 1.34 -0.44 -16.40
CA ALA A 34 0.78 0.91 -16.28
C ALA A 34 0.14 1.14 -14.91
N ASP A 35 -0.47 0.10 -14.32
CA ASP A 35 -1.08 0.20 -12.98
C ASP A 35 -0.03 0.44 -11.91
N ILE A 36 1.16 -0.15 -12.06
CA ILE A 36 2.29 0.03 -11.12
C ILE A 36 2.92 1.41 -11.28
N VAL A 37 3.19 1.85 -12.50
CA VAL A 37 3.85 3.14 -12.75
C VAL A 37 2.93 4.31 -12.39
N ASN A 38 1.62 4.18 -12.62
CA ASN A 38 0.64 5.23 -12.36
C ASN A 38 -0.02 5.09 -10.98
N LEU A 39 0.57 4.32 -10.06
CA LEU A 39 0.08 4.27 -8.68
C LEU A 39 -0.03 5.69 -8.10
N PRO A 40 -1.18 6.06 -7.53
CA PRO A 40 -1.34 7.37 -6.94
C PRO A 40 -0.29 7.65 -5.87
N ARG A 41 0.04 8.92 -5.68
CA ARG A 41 0.94 9.33 -4.60
C ARG A 41 0.37 8.84 -3.26
N TYR A 42 1.28 8.33 -2.42
CA TYR A 42 0.92 7.75 -1.12
C TYR A 42 0.04 6.51 -1.22
N SER A 43 0.17 5.73 -2.30
CA SER A 43 -0.48 4.43 -2.43
C SER A 43 0.53 3.33 -2.65
N ALA A 44 0.15 2.11 -2.26
CA ALA A 44 0.91 0.91 -2.54
C ALA A 44 -0.02 -0.20 -3.02
N ALA A 45 0.47 -1.01 -3.96
CA ALA A 45 -0.16 -2.27 -4.33
C ALA A 45 0.40 -3.39 -3.45
N ILE A 46 -0.49 -4.22 -2.92
CA ILE A 46 -0.17 -5.29 -1.98
C ILE A 46 -0.70 -6.59 -2.54
N ARG A 47 0.17 -7.60 -2.51
CA ARG A 47 -0.21 -9.00 -2.62
C ARG A 47 0.28 -9.71 -1.38
N THR A 48 -0.58 -10.52 -0.77
CA THR A 48 -0.23 -11.30 0.42
C THR A 48 -0.87 -12.68 0.38
N ASN A 49 -0.45 -13.55 1.31
CA ASN A 49 -1.12 -14.80 1.58
C ASN A 49 -1.80 -14.69 2.94
N LEU A 50 -3.09 -14.95 2.98
CA LEU A 50 -3.86 -15.06 4.22
C LEU A 50 -4.27 -16.52 4.38
N ASN A 51 -4.02 -17.12 5.56
CA ASN A 51 -4.33 -18.53 5.82
C ASN A 51 -3.75 -19.49 4.75
N GLN A 52 -2.52 -19.23 4.30
CA GLN A 52 -1.82 -19.99 3.25
C GLN A 52 -2.48 -19.91 1.85
N GLN A 53 -3.47 -19.02 1.67
CA GLN A 53 -4.10 -18.77 0.38
C GLN A 53 -3.67 -17.42 -0.16
N ARG A 54 -3.21 -17.41 -1.42
CA ARG A 54 -2.89 -16.18 -2.15
C ARG A 54 -4.15 -15.34 -2.27
N GLN A 55 -4.04 -14.09 -1.86
CA GLN A 55 -5.07 -13.09 -2.07
C GLN A 55 -4.76 -12.34 -3.36
N SER A 56 -5.81 -11.96 -4.10
CA SER A 56 -5.64 -11.08 -5.25
C SER A 56 -5.02 -9.76 -4.81
N ALA A 57 -4.16 -9.22 -5.67
CA ALA A 57 -3.50 -7.97 -5.35
C ALA A 57 -4.52 -6.82 -5.25
N PHE A 58 -4.30 -5.92 -4.30
CA PHE A 58 -5.17 -4.78 -4.03
C PHE A 58 -4.34 -3.53 -3.71
N THR A 59 -4.94 -2.35 -3.87
CA THR A 59 -4.27 -1.08 -3.57
C THR A 59 -4.69 -0.55 -2.21
N VAL A 60 -3.74 0.00 -1.47
CA VAL A 60 -3.99 0.72 -0.22
C VAL A 60 -3.51 2.16 -0.34
N HIS A 61 -4.20 3.07 0.35
CA HIS A 61 -3.73 4.42 0.59
C HIS A 61 -2.96 4.46 1.91
N ILE A 62 -1.82 5.14 1.92
CA ILE A 62 -0.90 5.24 3.05
C ILE A 62 -0.89 6.70 3.50
N GLU A 63 -1.43 6.94 4.67
CA GLU A 63 -1.46 8.28 5.24
C GLU A 63 -0.06 8.77 5.60
N HIS A 64 0.23 10.04 5.30
CA HIS A 64 1.48 10.67 5.70
C HIS A 64 1.40 11.10 7.17
N PHE A 65 1.71 10.16 8.07
CA PHE A 65 1.60 10.34 9.52
C PHE A 65 2.35 11.56 10.05
N GLU A 66 3.57 11.82 9.59
CA GLU A 66 4.40 12.91 10.13
C GLU A 66 3.87 14.31 9.78
N ALA A 67 3.26 14.47 8.60
CA ALA A 67 2.66 15.75 8.21
C ALA A 67 1.33 16.03 8.92
N ASP A 68 0.60 15.00 9.35
CA ASP A 68 -0.71 15.16 9.98
C ASP A 68 -0.92 14.21 11.17
N ARG A 69 0.00 14.30 12.12
CA ARG A 69 0.02 13.46 13.32
C ARG A 69 -1.24 13.62 14.18
N ARG A 70 -1.83 14.82 14.16
CA ARG A 70 -3.00 15.18 14.96
C ARG A 70 -4.29 14.62 14.34
N ALA A 71 -4.50 14.77 13.02
CA ALA A 71 -5.67 14.17 12.38
C ALA A 71 -5.55 12.65 12.27
N PHE A 72 -4.34 12.08 12.26
CA PHE A 72 -4.17 10.62 12.32
C PHE A 72 -4.78 10.03 13.60
N ALA A 73 -4.48 10.58 14.78
CA ALA A 73 -5.04 10.10 16.04
C ALA A 73 -6.58 10.11 16.02
N THR A 74 -7.19 11.20 15.54
CA THR A 74 -8.63 11.32 15.41
C THR A 74 -9.22 10.28 14.44
N ARG A 75 -8.57 10.00 13.30
CA ARG A 75 -9.03 8.98 12.33
C ARG A 75 -8.92 7.55 12.84
N GLN A 76 -8.02 7.29 13.77
CA GLN A 76 -7.89 6.00 14.46
C GLN A 76 -8.87 5.83 15.63
N GLY A 77 -9.77 6.80 15.85
CA GLY A 77 -10.74 6.77 16.95
C GLY A 77 -10.17 7.20 18.30
N TYR A 78 -8.96 7.78 18.34
CA TYR A 78 -8.43 8.41 19.54
C TYR A 78 -8.90 9.86 19.62
N GLU A 79 -9.72 10.17 20.64
CA GLU A 79 -9.98 11.56 20.99
C GLU A 79 -8.75 12.15 21.70
N PRO A 80 -8.21 13.30 21.24
CA PRO A 80 -7.15 13.96 21.97
C PRO A 80 -7.70 14.42 23.32
N THR A 81 -7.15 13.88 24.41
CA THR A 81 -7.56 14.24 25.77
C THR A 81 -7.36 15.75 25.99
N PRO A 82 -8.32 16.47 26.60
CA PRO A 82 -8.28 17.95 26.70
C PRO A 82 -7.02 18.54 27.37
N SER A 83 -6.26 17.75 28.14
CA SER A 83 -5.06 18.22 28.85
C SER A 83 -3.85 18.56 27.97
N ALA A 84 -3.88 18.28 26.66
CA ALA A 84 -2.80 18.65 25.74
C ALA A 84 -2.93 20.07 25.14
N MET A 85 -3.87 20.89 25.62
CA MET A 85 -4.09 22.26 25.12
C MET A 85 -3.43 23.37 25.97
N ILE A 86 -2.60 23.02 26.95
CA ILE A 86 -1.82 23.98 27.73
C ILE A 86 -0.46 23.36 28.08
N SER A 87 0.52 23.53 27.19
CA SER A 87 1.88 23.97 27.53
C SER A 87 2.70 24.21 26.27
#